data_AF-A0A6N7UYL1-F1
#
_entry.id   AF-A0A6N7UYL1-F1
#
_cell.length_a   1.000
_cell.length_b   1.000
_cell.length_c   1.000
_cell.angle_alpha   90.00
_cell.angle_beta   90.00
_cell.angle_gamma   90.00
#
_symmetry.space_group_name_H-M   'P 1'
#
loop_
_entity.id
_entity.type
_entity.pdbx_description
1 polymer ?
#
loop_
_entity_poly.entity_id
_entity_poly.type
_entity_poly.pdbx_seq_one_letter_code
_entity_poly.pdbx_strand_id
1 'polypeptide(L)'
;MKQKKGLIIGLVVALLAVFAVASVVGYKVFQQVRHRQALHALTEELNKMEGVISNQAFTDAESSQILDRTVSKGDYAVLERAVKDHCKDLFAKQNEMTQYLEKNEIEQYLTPEALASDAPNFETTTQKLAEFRETEKNLRESWLYLASEEGIRQYQSAQLKGDLKKLFDEYVENVTSSDVQSVIESDVAYYNQTMDAIGQALEYLKNNQSSWVMENGQILFNTEESLNAYNAILSQIPE
;
A
#
# COMPACT_ATOMS: atom_id res chain seq x y z
N MET A 1 -16.73 3.26 -2.77
CA MET A 1 -16.35 4.07 -1.57
C MET A 1 -15.82 3.28 -0.35
N LYS A 2 -16.36 2.12 0.07
CA LYS A 2 -15.77 1.33 1.19
C LYS A 2 -14.51 0.55 0.79
N GLN A 3 -14.42 0.07 -0.45
CA GLN A 3 -13.31 -0.76 -0.92
C GLN A 3 -11.99 0.00 -1.14
N LYS A 4 -12.04 1.23 -1.70
CA LYS A 4 -10.88 2.15 -1.75
C LYS A 4 -10.35 2.49 -0.35
N LYS A 5 -11.24 2.55 0.64
CA LYS A 5 -10.85 2.71 2.04
C LYS A 5 -10.15 1.45 2.54
N GLY A 6 -10.60 0.25 2.21
CA GLY A 6 -9.98 -1.02 2.63
C GLY A 6 -8.49 -1.12 2.27
N LEU A 7 -8.13 -0.93 0.99
CA LEU A 7 -6.73 -1.05 0.53
C LEU A 7 -5.81 0.06 1.08
N ILE A 8 -6.32 1.30 1.13
CA ILE A 8 -5.59 2.43 1.72
C ILE A 8 -5.44 2.24 3.24
N ILE A 9 -6.46 1.70 3.91
CA ILE A 9 -6.44 1.40 5.35
C ILE A 9 -5.47 0.26 5.65
N GLY A 10 -5.44 -0.81 4.86
CA GLY A 10 -4.56 -1.95 5.08
C GLY A 10 -3.07 -1.60 4.91
N LEU A 11 -2.71 -0.87 3.85
CA LEU A 11 -1.35 -0.35 3.65
C LEU A 11 -0.93 0.65 4.73
N VAL A 12 -1.87 1.49 5.20
CA VAL A 12 -1.65 2.37 6.36
C VAL A 12 -1.48 1.57 7.65
N VAL A 13 -2.20 0.47 7.84
CA VAL A 13 -2.07 -0.43 9.00
C VAL A 13 -0.75 -1.21 8.95
N ALA A 14 -0.31 -1.66 7.77
CA ALA A 14 1.01 -2.26 7.57
C ALA A 14 2.13 -1.26 7.89
N LEU A 15 2.02 -0.03 7.42
CA LEU A 15 2.91 1.07 7.80
C LEU A 15 2.87 1.35 9.31
N LEU A 16 1.70 1.45 9.92
CA LEU A 16 1.55 1.61 11.37
C LEU A 16 2.22 0.48 12.15
N ALA A 17 2.15 -0.76 11.65
CA ALA A 17 2.84 -1.91 12.21
C ALA A 17 4.37 -1.85 12.00
N VAL A 18 4.87 -1.36 10.86
CA VAL A 18 6.30 -1.07 10.64
C VAL A 18 6.81 -0.04 11.66
N PHE A 19 6.01 0.99 11.95
CA PHE A 19 6.40 2.12 12.81
C PHE A 19 6.28 1.83 14.31
N ALA A 20 5.22 1.15 14.76
CA ALA A 20 5.05 0.75 16.18
C ALA A 20 6.26 -0.03 16.71
N VAL A 21 7.01 -0.67 15.80
CA VAL A 21 8.15 -1.50 16.12
C VAL A 21 9.48 -0.69 16.05
N ALA A 22 9.57 0.38 15.25
CA ALA A 22 10.65 1.38 15.36
C ALA A 22 10.63 2.09 16.75
N SER A 23 9.47 2.26 17.36
CA SER A 23 9.26 2.77 18.72
C SER A 23 9.79 1.80 19.80
N VAL A 24 9.73 0.49 19.55
CA VAL A 24 10.29 -0.55 20.44
C VAL A 24 11.82 -0.51 20.45
N VAL A 25 12.46 -0.25 19.30
CA VAL A 25 13.92 0.03 19.22
C VAL A 25 14.24 1.26 20.05
N GLY A 26 13.50 2.36 19.87
CA GLY A 26 13.66 3.57 20.70
C GLY A 26 13.57 3.29 22.21
N TYR A 27 12.63 2.44 22.64
CA TYR A 27 12.40 2.10 24.05
C TYR A 27 13.46 1.17 24.64
N LYS A 28 13.87 0.11 23.95
CA LYS A 28 14.91 -0.83 24.43
C LYS A 28 16.30 -0.16 24.52
N VAL A 29 16.55 0.80 23.65
CA VAL A 29 17.84 1.50 23.54
C VAL A 29 17.96 2.61 24.59
N PHE A 30 16.84 3.24 24.97
CA PHE A 30 16.76 4.13 26.12
C PHE A 30 17.13 3.44 27.45
N GLN A 31 16.84 2.13 27.57
CA GLN A 31 17.09 1.37 28.78
C GLN A 31 18.56 0.92 28.95
N GLN A 32 19.35 0.82 27.87
CA GLN A 32 20.70 0.23 27.93
C GLN A 32 21.88 1.22 27.98
N VAL A 33 21.76 2.50 27.59
CA VAL A 33 22.96 3.35 27.40
C VAL A 33 22.92 4.70 28.12
N ARG A 34 24.00 4.98 28.85
CA ARG A 34 24.28 6.15 29.70
C ARG A 34 24.65 7.42 28.89
N HIS A 35 24.07 7.64 27.70
CA HIS A 35 24.33 8.81 26.83
C HIS A 35 23.02 9.49 26.39
N ARG A 36 22.50 10.35 27.26
CA ARG A 36 21.06 10.68 27.33
C ARG A 36 20.54 11.78 26.40
N GLN A 37 21.39 12.52 25.65
CA GLN A 37 20.89 13.67 24.84
C GLN A 37 20.72 13.35 23.34
N ALA A 38 21.74 12.78 22.69
CA ALA A 38 21.65 12.45 21.26
C ALA A 38 20.64 11.33 20.98
N LEU A 39 20.58 10.34 21.88
CA LEU A 39 19.63 9.24 21.79
C LEU A 39 18.19 9.70 22.00
N HIS A 40 17.95 10.60 22.97
CA HIS A 40 16.63 11.15 23.21
C HIS A 40 16.13 11.97 22.01
N ALA A 41 17.00 12.76 21.38
CA ALA A 41 16.65 13.51 20.17
C ALA A 41 16.26 12.58 19.02
N LEU A 42 16.99 11.48 18.81
CA LEU A 42 16.66 10.47 17.81
C LEU A 42 15.32 9.80 18.11
N THR A 43 15.13 9.31 19.35
CA THR A 43 13.88 8.64 19.75
C THR A 43 12.66 9.57 19.63
N GLU A 44 12.79 10.83 20.05
CA GLU A 44 11.71 11.82 19.95
C GLU A 44 11.39 12.14 18.49
N GLU A 45 12.40 12.20 17.62
CA GLU A 45 12.21 12.43 16.19
C GLU A 45 11.55 11.24 15.49
N LEU A 46 11.95 10.01 15.82
CA LEU A 46 11.32 8.79 15.32
C LEU A 46 9.85 8.68 15.78
N ASN A 47 9.55 9.02 17.04
CA ASN A 47 8.19 9.04 17.57
C ASN A 47 7.32 10.16 16.95
N LYS A 48 7.91 11.31 16.60
CA LYS A 48 7.19 12.37 15.87
C LYS A 48 6.83 11.94 14.46
N MET A 49 7.74 11.21 13.79
CA MET A 49 7.40 10.59 12.50
C MET A 49 6.22 9.64 12.65
N GLU A 50 6.23 8.76 13.66
CA GLU A 50 5.11 7.85 13.97
C GLU A 50 3.77 8.60 14.13
N GLY A 51 3.76 9.72 14.87
CA GLY A 51 2.56 10.54 15.06
C GLY A 51 2.01 11.21 13.79
N VAL A 52 2.87 11.56 12.84
CA VAL A 52 2.45 12.17 11.56
C VAL A 52 1.97 11.09 10.57
N ILE A 53 2.60 9.92 10.60
CA ILE A 53 2.26 8.77 9.74
C ILE A 53 0.93 8.15 10.14
N SER A 54 0.68 8.00 11.44
CA SER A 54 -0.55 7.42 11.99
C SER A 54 -1.83 8.21 11.68
N ASN A 55 -1.72 9.51 11.43
CA ASN A 55 -2.87 10.37 11.14
C ASN A 55 -3.20 10.46 9.63
N GLN A 56 -2.57 9.66 8.76
CA GLN A 56 -2.70 9.75 7.29
C GLN A 56 -2.38 11.15 6.72
N ALA A 57 -1.75 12.03 7.49
CA ALA A 57 -1.45 13.42 7.14
C ALA A 57 -0.08 13.55 6.43
N PHE A 58 0.35 12.52 5.70
CA PHE A 58 1.68 12.53 5.09
C PHE A 58 1.82 13.50 3.91
N THR A 59 0.72 14.11 3.48
CA THR A 59 0.67 15.17 2.47
C THR A 59 0.93 16.57 3.04
N ASP A 60 1.06 16.71 4.37
CA ASP A 60 1.26 18.02 5.01
C ASP A 60 2.74 18.45 5.03
N ALA A 61 2.97 19.75 4.91
CA ALA A 61 4.31 20.36 4.97
C ALA A 61 5.10 19.98 6.23
N GLU A 62 4.42 19.58 7.32
CA GLU A 62 5.03 19.13 8.56
C GLU A 62 5.76 17.78 8.43
N SER A 63 5.24 16.83 7.65
CA SER A 63 5.87 15.51 7.42
C SER A 63 7.20 15.67 6.67
N SER A 64 7.20 16.53 5.64
CA SER A 64 8.37 16.84 4.82
C SER A 64 9.45 17.54 5.66
N GLN A 65 9.07 18.48 6.53
CA GLN A 65 10.02 19.15 7.42
C GLN A 65 10.72 18.19 8.40
N ILE A 66 10.01 17.20 8.93
CA ILE A 66 10.60 16.22 9.85
C ILE A 66 11.57 15.31 9.09
N LEU A 67 11.19 14.83 7.90
CA LEU A 67 12.07 13.98 7.09
C LEU A 67 13.31 14.73 6.56
N ASP A 68 13.22 16.02 6.28
CA ASP A 68 14.32 16.80 5.70
C ASP A 68 15.34 17.31 6.73
N ARG A 69 14.95 17.44 8.00
CA ARG A 69 15.89 17.85 9.04
C ARG A 69 16.65 16.66 9.61
N THR A 70 17.86 16.92 10.11
CA THR A 70 18.60 15.99 10.97
C THR A 70 18.79 16.62 12.34
N VAL A 71 18.25 16.00 13.39
CA VAL A 71 18.30 16.56 14.77
C VAL A 71 19.38 15.91 15.64
N SER A 72 19.76 14.67 15.32
CA SER A 72 20.83 13.94 15.98
C SER A 72 22.20 14.50 15.60
N LYS A 73 23.19 14.21 16.43
CA LYS A 73 24.58 14.64 16.23
C LYS A 73 25.53 13.44 16.20
N GLY A 74 26.70 13.62 15.59
CA GLY A 74 27.73 12.58 15.51
C GLY A 74 27.23 11.34 14.77
N ASP A 75 27.64 10.16 15.19
CA ASP A 75 27.30 8.91 14.51
C ASP A 75 25.79 8.59 14.51
N TYR A 76 25.03 9.10 15.47
CA TYR A 76 23.55 8.99 15.47
C TYR A 76 22.89 9.76 14.32
N ALA A 77 23.53 10.83 13.82
CA ALA A 77 23.06 11.54 12.63
C ALA A 77 23.22 10.69 11.36
N VAL A 78 24.11 9.70 11.35
CA VAL A 78 24.23 8.73 10.24
C VAL A 78 23.05 7.77 10.26
N LEU A 79 22.70 7.24 11.44
CA LEU A 79 21.55 6.35 11.61
C LEU A 79 20.23 7.07 11.29
N GLU A 80 20.04 8.29 11.79
CA GLU A 80 18.84 9.09 11.52
C GLU A 80 18.63 9.30 10.02
N ARG A 81 19.69 9.68 9.29
CA ARG A 81 19.62 9.89 7.84
C ARG A 81 19.30 8.60 7.11
N ALA A 82 19.97 7.49 7.45
CA ALA A 82 19.69 6.19 6.83
C ALA A 82 18.21 5.78 6.96
N VAL A 83 17.62 5.94 8.16
CA VAL A 83 16.20 5.65 8.39
C VAL A 83 15.29 6.65 7.67
N LYS A 84 15.59 7.95 7.74
CA LYS A 84 14.76 8.99 7.10
C LYS A 84 14.79 8.93 5.58
N ASP A 85 15.93 8.60 4.99
CA ASP A 85 16.07 8.46 3.54
C ASP A 85 15.25 7.26 3.03
N HIS A 86 15.27 6.12 3.74
CA HIS A 86 14.39 5.00 3.45
C HIS A 86 12.91 5.38 3.55
N CYS A 87 12.53 6.04 4.66
CA CYS A 87 11.16 6.52 4.86
C CYS A 87 10.71 7.44 3.72
N LYS A 88 11.55 8.40 3.30
CA LYS A 88 11.23 9.33 2.19
C LYS A 88 10.84 8.59 0.93
N ASP A 89 11.64 7.63 0.51
CA ASP A 89 11.42 6.91 -0.74
C ASP A 89 10.22 5.98 -0.66
N LEU A 90 10.04 5.29 0.48
CA LEU A 90 8.86 4.46 0.75
C LEU A 90 7.57 5.30 0.69
N PHE A 91 7.57 6.49 1.30
CA PHE A 91 6.41 7.39 1.28
C PHE A 91 6.17 8.05 -0.06
N ALA A 92 7.23 8.45 -0.77
CA ALA A 92 7.10 8.97 -2.12
C ALA A 92 6.42 7.94 -3.02
N LYS A 93 6.83 6.66 -2.93
CA LYS A 93 6.21 5.57 -3.68
C LYS A 93 4.76 5.30 -3.28
N GLN A 94 4.45 5.35 -1.98
CA GLN A 94 3.07 5.24 -1.49
C GLN A 94 2.19 6.37 -2.03
N ASN A 95 2.67 7.61 -2.00
CA ASN A 95 1.92 8.76 -2.50
C ASN A 95 1.69 8.69 -4.01
N GLU A 96 2.68 8.22 -4.77
CA GLU A 96 2.55 7.94 -6.21
C GLU A 96 1.43 6.91 -6.46
N MET A 97 1.40 5.82 -5.69
CA MET A 97 0.36 4.80 -5.76
C MET A 97 -1.02 5.34 -5.38
N THR A 98 -1.14 6.08 -4.27
CA THR A 98 -2.42 6.69 -3.85
C THR A 98 -2.95 7.64 -4.92
N GLN A 99 -2.12 8.55 -5.43
CA GLN A 99 -2.52 9.47 -6.49
C GLN A 99 -2.91 8.75 -7.78
N TYR A 100 -2.23 7.65 -8.11
CA TYR A 100 -2.59 6.83 -9.26
C TYR A 100 -3.98 6.22 -9.09
N LEU A 101 -4.27 5.62 -7.92
CA LEU A 101 -5.57 5.03 -7.60
C LEU A 101 -6.71 6.06 -7.56
N GLU A 102 -6.43 7.27 -7.05
CA GLU A 102 -7.41 8.38 -6.99
C GLU A 102 -7.69 8.98 -8.37
N LYS A 103 -6.67 9.18 -9.21
CA LYS A 103 -6.85 9.77 -10.55
C LYS A 103 -7.45 8.79 -11.55
N ASN A 104 -7.12 7.50 -11.43
CA ASN A 104 -7.53 6.48 -12.37
C ASN A 104 -8.62 5.60 -11.77
N GLU A 105 -9.70 6.22 -11.28
CA GLU A 105 -10.79 5.50 -10.61
C GLU A 105 -11.39 4.45 -11.54
N ILE A 106 -11.05 3.18 -11.31
CA ILE A 106 -11.53 2.08 -12.16
C ILE A 106 -13.07 1.98 -12.18
N GLU A 107 -13.71 2.44 -11.09
CA GLU A 107 -15.17 2.56 -10.95
C GLU A 107 -15.82 3.32 -12.11
N GLN A 108 -15.13 4.29 -12.73
CA GLN A 108 -15.67 5.06 -13.87
C GLN A 108 -15.88 4.22 -15.13
N TYR A 109 -15.13 3.13 -15.28
CA TYR A 109 -15.25 2.20 -16.40
C TYR A 109 -16.25 1.07 -16.12
N LEU A 110 -16.71 0.96 -14.87
CA LEU A 110 -17.64 -0.07 -14.41
C LEU A 110 -19.04 0.51 -14.15
N THR A 111 -19.30 1.75 -14.55
CA THR A 111 -20.64 2.34 -14.41
C THR A 111 -21.62 1.69 -15.39
N PRO A 112 -22.93 1.69 -15.06
CA PRO A 112 -23.99 1.32 -15.99
C PRO A 112 -23.83 1.91 -17.39
N GLU A 113 -23.52 3.20 -17.48
CA GLU A 113 -23.38 3.93 -18.74
C GLU A 113 -22.13 3.48 -19.52
N ALA A 114 -21.00 3.31 -18.83
CA ALA A 114 -19.76 2.86 -19.45
C ALA A 114 -19.91 1.45 -20.02
N LEU A 115 -20.46 0.52 -19.22
CA LEU A 115 -20.71 -0.86 -19.65
C LEU A 115 -21.72 -0.94 -20.79
N ALA A 116 -22.80 -0.13 -20.76
CA ALA A 116 -23.77 -0.07 -21.86
C ALA A 116 -23.13 0.39 -23.17
N SER A 117 -22.20 1.35 -23.11
CA SER A 117 -21.54 1.92 -24.29
C SER A 117 -20.51 0.99 -24.94
N ASP A 118 -19.98 0.03 -24.18
CA ASP A 118 -18.91 -0.89 -24.59
C ASP A 118 -19.42 -2.33 -24.79
N ALA A 119 -20.70 -2.58 -24.50
CA ALA A 119 -21.37 -3.84 -24.75
C ALA A 119 -21.50 -4.15 -26.26
N PRO A 120 -21.57 -5.43 -26.66
CA PRO A 120 -21.50 -6.63 -25.80
C PRO A 120 -20.09 -7.19 -25.61
N ASN A 121 -19.07 -6.58 -26.24
CA ASN A 121 -17.72 -7.14 -26.27
C ASN A 121 -16.82 -6.64 -25.13
N PHE A 122 -17.17 -5.51 -24.51
CA PHE A 122 -16.46 -4.88 -23.39
C PHE A 122 -14.97 -4.65 -23.66
N GLU A 123 -14.60 -4.36 -24.92
CA GLU A 123 -13.20 -4.29 -25.35
C GLU A 123 -12.47 -3.14 -24.65
N THR A 124 -13.09 -1.97 -24.60
CA THR A 124 -12.50 -0.77 -23.98
C THR A 124 -12.32 -0.96 -22.48
N THR A 125 -13.35 -1.47 -21.81
CA THR A 125 -13.39 -1.70 -20.36
C THR A 125 -12.34 -2.73 -19.97
N THR A 126 -12.27 -3.85 -20.71
CA THR A 126 -11.27 -4.90 -20.47
C THR A 126 -9.84 -4.38 -20.66
N GLN A 127 -9.60 -3.60 -21.72
CA GLN A 127 -8.30 -2.98 -21.95
C GLN A 127 -7.92 -2.03 -20.81
N LYS A 128 -8.86 -1.17 -20.37
CA LYS A 128 -8.61 -0.21 -19.28
C LYS A 128 -8.35 -0.89 -17.94
N LEU A 129 -9.05 -1.98 -17.64
CA LEU A 129 -8.79 -2.81 -16.47
C LEU A 129 -7.38 -3.42 -16.51
N ALA A 130 -6.95 -3.94 -17.66
CA ALA A 130 -5.63 -4.53 -17.83
C ALA A 130 -4.51 -3.48 -17.67
N GLU A 131 -4.64 -2.32 -18.32
CA GLU A 131 -3.72 -1.18 -18.17
C GLU A 131 -3.65 -0.73 -16.70
N PHE A 132 -4.82 -0.66 -16.05
CA PHE A 132 -4.90 -0.25 -14.65
C PHE A 132 -4.17 -1.22 -13.72
N ARG A 133 -4.45 -2.52 -13.87
CA ARG A 133 -3.85 -3.60 -13.09
C ARG A 133 -2.35 -3.66 -13.25
N GLU A 134 -1.84 -3.52 -14.47
CA GLU A 134 -0.41 -3.60 -14.74
C GLU A 134 0.34 -2.41 -14.13
N THR A 135 -0.21 -1.20 -14.27
CA THR A 135 0.43 0.00 -13.69
C THR A 135 0.41 -0.04 -12.16
N GLU A 136 -0.73 -0.41 -11.57
CA GLU A 136 -0.86 -0.56 -10.12
C GLU A 136 0.10 -1.64 -9.60
N LYS A 137 0.20 -2.79 -10.28
CA LYS A 137 1.13 -3.87 -9.91
C LYS A 137 2.57 -3.38 -9.89
N ASN A 138 3.01 -2.64 -10.91
CA ASN A 138 4.37 -2.11 -10.98
C ASN A 138 4.66 -1.11 -9.83
N LEU A 139 3.70 -0.25 -9.50
CA LEU A 139 3.82 0.68 -8.36
C LEU A 139 3.90 -0.07 -7.03
N ARG A 140 3.02 -1.06 -6.84
CA ARG A 140 2.97 -1.90 -5.65
C ARG A 140 4.24 -2.74 -5.48
N GLU A 141 4.75 -3.38 -6.53
CA GLU A 141 5.99 -4.16 -6.47
C GLU A 141 7.20 -3.29 -6.11
N SER A 142 7.27 -2.06 -6.66
CA SER A 142 8.30 -1.10 -6.26
C SER A 142 8.18 -0.70 -4.78
N TRP A 143 6.96 -0.55 -4.26
CA TRP A 143 6.74 -0.27 -2.85
C TRP A 143 7.12 -1.46 -1.96
N LEU A 144 6.71 -2.67 -2.34
CA LEU A 144 7.04 -3.92 -1.65
C LEU A 144 8.55 -4.17 -1.58
N TYR A 145 9.27 -3.85 -2.66
CA TYR A 145 10.73 -3.90 -2.64
C TYR A 145 11.31 -2.98 -1.57
N LEU A 146 10.87 -1.71 -1.51
CA LEU A 146 11.31 -0.77 -0.48
C LEU A 146 10.94 -1.23 0.94
N ALA A 147 9.83 -1.94 1.11
CA ALA A 147 9.41 -2.52 2.39
C ALA A 147 10.11 -3.86 2.73
N SER A 148 10.87 -4.45 1.80
CA SER A 148 11.60 -5.69 2.02
C SER A 148 12.93 -5.45 2.73
N GLU A 149 13.47 -6.50 3.37
CA GLU A 149 14.81 -6.45 3.98
C GLU A 149 15.87 -5.97 2.97
N GLU A 150 15.81 -6.48 1.73
CA GLU A 150 16.74 -6.11 0.68
C GLU A 150 16.67 -4.62 0.34
N GLY A 151 15.46 -4.07 0.21
CA GLY A 151 15.26 -2.66 -0.11
C GLY A 151 15.68 -1.74 1.03
N ILE A 152 15.34 -2.09 2.28
CA ILE A 152 15.74 -1.30 3.46
C ILE A 152 17.27 -1.29 3.59
N ARG A 153 17.94 -2.42 3.35
CA ARG A 153 19.40 -2.54 3.48
C ARG A 153 20.18 -1.69 2.47
N GLN A 154 19.57 -1.22 1.38
CA GLN A 154 20.20 -0.25 0.47
C GLN A 154 20.55 1.07 1.17
N TYR A 155 19.81 1.43 2.23
CA TYR A 155 20.03 2.67 2.99
C TYR A 155 21.03 2.49 4.13
N GLN A 156 21.51 1.27 4.37
CA GLN A 156 22.46 1.01 5.44
C GLN A 156 23.82 1.66 5.13
N SER A 157 24.17 2.70 5.88
CA SER A 157 25.48 3.33 5.73
C SER A 157 26.61 2.42 6.23
N ALA A 158 27.68 2.32 5.45
CA ALA A 158 28.92 1.61 5.83
C ALA A 158 29.62 2.20 7.07
N GLN A 159 29.22 3.40 7.49
CA GLN A 159 29.73 4.06 8.70
C GLN A 159 29.02 3.56 9.98
N LEU A 160 27.88 2.88 9.87
CA LEU A 160 27.19 2.29 11.02
C LEU A 160 27.98 1.11 11.57
N LYS A 161 28.37 1.19 12.84
CA LYS A 161 29.18 0.17 13.53
C LYS A 161 28.64 -0.09 14.93
N GLY A 162 28.98 -1.25 15.48
CA GLY A 162 28.65 -1.62 16.86
C GLY A 162 27.15 -1.49 17.13
N ASP A 163 26.82 -0.76 18.18
CA ASP A 163 25.43 -0.61 18.61
C ASP A 163 24.57 0.09 17.56
N LEU A 164 25.07 1.09 16.81
CA LEU A 164 24.30 1.77 15.76
C LEU A 164 23.92 0.86 14.59
N LYS A 165 24.78 -0.13 14.27
CA LYS A 165 24.43 -1.14 13.27
C LYS A 165 23.31 -2.03 13.79
N LYS A 166 23.37 -2.46 15.06
CA LYS A 166 22.31 -3.26 15.67
C LYS A 166 20.97 -2.52 15.67
N LEU A 167 20.98 -1.21 15.94
CA LEU A 167 19.77 -0.37 15.85
C LEU A 167 19.14 -0.39 14.47
N PHE A 168 19.97 -0.35 13.43
CA PHE A 168 19.49 -0.45 12.05
C PHE A 168 19.00 -1.86 11.72
N ASP A 169 19.67 -2.91 12.19
CA ASP A 169 19.21 -4.29 11.99
C ASP A 169 17.86 -4.54 12.69
N GLU A 170 17.68 -4.02 13.92
CA GLU A 170 16.38 -4.06 14.61
C GLU A 170 15.32 -3.31 13.80
N TYR A 171 15.63 -2.13 13.26
CA TYR A 171 14.72 -1.42 12.35
C TYR A 171 14.29 -2.28 11.15
N VAL A 172 15.23 -2.98 10.51
CA VAL A 172 14.92 -3.91 9.41
C VAL A 172 13.98 -5.02 9.88
N GLU A 173 14.33 -5.76 10.93
CA GLU A 173 13.54 -6.88 11.46
C GLU A 173 12.09 -6.49 11.77
N ASN A 174 11.93 -5.25 12.24
CA ASN A 174 10.67 -4.68 12.64
C ASN A 174 9.77 -4.34 11.45
N VAL A 175 10.35 -3.68 10.43
CA VAL A 175 9.66 -3.39 9.17
C VAL A 175 9.25 -4.68 8.46
N THR A 176 10.09 -5.71 8.54
CA THR A 176 9.88 -6.99 7.84
C THR A 176 9.27 -8.06 8.73
N SER A 177 8.66 -7.67 9.85
CA SER A 177 8.05 -8.63 10.78
C SER A 177 6.90 -9.38 10.11
N SER A 178 6.63 -10.61 10.58
CA SER A 178 5.54 -11.45 10.06
C SER A 178 4.18 -10.76 10.17
N ASP A 179 3.96 -9.98 11.21
CA ASP A 179 2.70 -9.27 11.43
C ASP A 179 2.48 -8.22 10.34
N VAL A 180 3.52 -7.42 10.04
CA VAL A 180 3.49 -6.46 8.92
C VAL A 180 3.26 -7.18 7.58
N GLN A 181 4.05 -8.24 7.32
CA GLN A 181 3.95 -8.98 6.07
C GLN A 181 2.56 -9.57 5.86
N SER A 182 1.94 -10.11 6.92
CA SER A 182 0.61 -10.69 6.83
C SER A 182 -0.47 -9.66 6.45
N VAL A 183 -0.36 -8.42 6.94
CA VAL A 183 -1.28 -7.33 6.55
C VAL A 183 -1.10 -7.01 5.07
N ILE A 184 0.15 -6.81 4.63
CA ILE A 184 0.48 -6.53 3.23
C ILE A 184 -0.04 -7.63 2.30
N GLU A 185 0.23 -8.90 2.64
CA GLU A 185 -0.23 -10.06 1.87
C GLU A 185 -1.75 -10.11 1.76
N SER A 186 -2.46 -9.81 2.86
CA SER A 186 -3.93 -9.78 2.87
C SER A 186 -4.51 -8.70 1.95
N ASP A 187 -3.90 -7.52 1.91
CA ASP A 187 -4.35 -6.43 1.03
C ASP A 187 -4.09 -6.74 -0.45
N VAL A 188 -2.90 -7.28 -0.75
CA VAL A 188 -2.55 -7.71 -2.11
C VAL A 188 -3.50 -8.80 -2.59
N ALA A 189 -3.82 -9.77 -1.71
CA ALA A 189 -4.77 -10.83 -2.02
C ALA A 189 -6.17 -10.28 -2.28
N TYR A 190 -6.67 -9.39 -1.42
CA TYR A 190 -7.97 -8.72 -1.58
C TYR A 190 -8.08 -8.00 -2.92
N TYR A 191 -7.06 -7.21 -3.27
CA TYR A 191 -7.02 -6.47 -4.53
C TYR A 191 -7.05 -7.40 -5.74
N ASN A 192 -6.15 -8.39 -5.76
CA ASN A 192 -6.04 -9.32 -6.89
C ASN A 192 -7.34 -10.10 -7.08
N GLN A 193 -7.92 -10.60 -6.00
CA GLN A 193 -9.19 -11.32 -6.03
C GLN A 193 -10.34 -10.44 -6.56
N THR A 194 -10.40 -9.17 -6.16
CA THR A 194 -11.39 -8.21 -6.67
C THR A 194 -11.23 -7.98 -8.18
N MET A 195 -10.00 -7.71 -8.63
CA MET A 195 -9.71 -7.46 -10.04
C MET A 195 -9.96 -8.70 -10.91
N ASP A 196 -9.64 -9.89 -10.40
CA ASP A 196 -9.90 -11.16 -11.08
C ASP A 196 -11.41 -11.43 -11.21
N ALA A 197 -12.20 -11.20 -10.17
CA ALA A 197 -13.65 -11.36 -10.22
C ALA A 197 -14.31 -10.39 -11.21
N ILE A 198 -13.85 -9.13 -11.26
CA ILE A 198 -14.33 -8.14 -12.26
C ILE A 198 -14.00 -8.61 -13.68
N GLY A 199 -12.76 -9.06 -13.92
CA GLY A 199 -12.34 -9.58 -15.21
C GLY A 199 -13.16 -10.80 -15.66
N GLN A 200 -13.35 -11.77 -14.75
CA GLN A 200 -14.18 -12.95 -15.00
C GLN A 200 -15.64 -12.60 -15.29
N ALA A 201 -16.20 -11.60 -14.61
CA ALA A 201 -17.57 -11.14 -14.84
C ALA A 201 -17.74 -10.57 -16.25
N LEU A 202 -16.81 -9.72 -16.71
CA LEU A 202 -16.81 -9.19 -18.08
C LEU A 202 -16.63 -10.29 -19.13
N GLU A 203 -15.73 -11.24 -18.88
CA GLU A 203 -15.51 -12.38 -19.76
C GLU A 203 -16.75 -13.27 -19.85
N TYR A 204 -17.43 -13.52 -18.73
CA TYR A 204 -18.68 -14.26 -18.70
C TYR A 204 -19.75 -13.59 -19.56
N LEU A 205 -19.94 -12.27 -19.42
CA LEU A 205 -20.92 -11.52 -20.21
C LEU A 205 -20.57 -11.58 -21.70
N LYS A 206 -19.30 -11.36 -22.06
CA LYS A 206 -18.81 -11.44 -23.43
C LYS A 206 -19.03 -12.81 -24.06
N ASN A 207 -18.83 -13.89 -23.31
CA ASN A 207 -18.95 -15.27 -23.82
C ASN A 207 -20.40 -15.77 -23.87
N ASN A 208 -21.34 -15.09 -23.19
CA ASN A 208 -22.75 -15.50 -23.07
C ASN A 208 -23.71 -14.41 -23.58
N GLN A 209 -23.38 -13.73 -24.68
CA GLN A 209 -24.14 -12.57 -25.20
C GLN A 209 -25.63 -12.86 -25.47
N SER A 210 -25.99 -14.10 -25.79
CA SER A 210 -27.40 -14.50 -26.01
C SER A 210 -28.19 -14.69 -24.71
N SER A 211 -27.52 -14.69 -23.55
CA SER A 211 -28.10 -15.00 -22.25
C SER A 211 -28.48 -13.75 -21.46
N TRP A 212 -28.21 -12.56 -21.99
CA TRP A 212 -28.54 -11.29 -21.34
C TRP A 212 -28.82 -10.18 -22.36
N VAL A 213 -29.44 -9.11 -21.88
CA VAL A 213 -29.64 -7.85 -22.62
C VAL A 213 -29.33 -6.66 -21.71
N MET A 214 -28.87 -5.55 -22.31
CA MET A 214 -28.76 -4.28 -21.59
C MET A 214 -30.07 -3.51 -21.71
N GLU A 215 -30.72 -3.22 -20.59
CA GLU A 215 -31.94 -2.42 -20.53
C GLU A 215 -31.87 -1.45 -19.36
N ASN A 216 -32.12 -0.16 -19.61
CA ASN A 216 -32.08 0.91 -18.60
C ASN A 216 -30.77 0.94 -17.77
N GLY A 217 -29.62 0.67 -18.40
CA GLY A 217 -28.32 0.62 -17.74
C GLY A 217 -28.10 -0.64 -16.88
N GLN A 218 -29.00 -1.62 -16.96
CA GLN A 218 -28.89 -2.86 -16.20
C GLN A 218 -28.69 -4.05 -17.13
N ILE A 219 -27.91 -5.02 -16.66
CA ILE A 219 -27.79 -6.32 -17.30
C ILE A 219 -28.96 -7.17 -16.83
N LEU A 220 -29.86 -7.51 -17.75
CA LEU A 220 -30.97 -8.41 -17.50
C LEU A 220 -30.66 -9.78 -18.11
N PHE A 221 -30.63 -10.82 -17.27
CA PHE A 221 -30.40 -12.19 -17.72
C PHE A 221 -31.70 -12.87 -18.15
N ASN A 222 -31.62 -13.63 -19.23
CA ASN A 222 -32.76 -14.35 -19.81
C ASN A 222 -33.18 -15.57 -18.97
N THR A 223 -32.27 -16.09 -18.13
CA THR A 223 -32.51 -17.25 -17.27
C THR A 223 -31.91 -17.06 -15.88
N GLU A 224 -32.53 -17.70 -14.88
CA GLU A 224 -32.01 -17.74 -13.50
C GLU A 224 -30.64 -18.43 -13.43
N GLU A 225 -30.41 -19.46 -14.25
CA GLU A 225 -29.12 -20.14 -14.35
C GLU A 225 -28.00 -19.17 -14.74
N SER A 226 -28.23 -18.30 -15.73
CA SER A 226 -27.23 -17.33 -16.17
C SER A 226 -26.97 -16.26 -15.11
N LEU A 227 -28.03 -15.79 -14.45
CA LEU A 227 -27.94 -14.86 -13.33
C LEU A 227 -27.13 -15.46 -12.17
N ASN A 228 -27.40 -16.71 -11.80
CA ASN A 228 -26.71 -17.39 -10.71
C ASN A 228 -25.24 -17.63 -11.02
N ALA A 229 -24.89 -17.99 -12.26
CA ALA A 229 -23.51 -18.13 -12.69
C ALA A 229 -22.75 -16.80 -12.61
N TYR A 230 -23.37 -15.70 -13.07
CA TYR A 230 -22.79 -14.36 -12.95
C TYR A 230 -22.61 -13.92 -11.48
N ASN A 231 -23.64 -14.12 -10.65
CA ASN A 231 -23.59 -13.78 -9.22
C ASN A 231 -22.54 -14.61 -8.46
N ALA A 232 -22.32 -15.88 -8.84
CA ALA A 232 -21.28 -16.70 -8.24
C ALA A 232 -19.87 -16.14 -8.52
N ILE A 233 -19.65 -15.54 -9.69
CA ILE A 233 -18.40 -14.82 -9.99
C ILE A 233 -18.27 -13.59 -9.08
N LEU A 234 -19.33 -12.77 -9.00
CA LEU A 234 -19.30 -11.56 -8.18
C LEU A 234 -19.16 -11.85 -6.67
N SER A 235 -19.65 -12.99 -6.20
CA SER A 235 -19.47 -13.41 -4.80
C SER A 235 -18.01 -13.72 -4.43
N GLN A 236 -17.11 -13.80 -5.40
CA GLN A 236 -15.68 -13.90 -5.14
C GLN A 236 -15.08 -12.56 -4.70
N ILE A 237 -15.77 -11.42 -4.91
CA ILE A 237 -15.30 -10.12 -4.42
C ILE A 237 -15.40 -10.11 -2.90
N PRO A 238 -14.30 -9.94 -2.14
CA PRO A 238 -14.37 -9.98 -0.69
C PRO A 238 -15.09 -8.74 -0.12
N GLU A 239 -15.82 -8.94 0.98
CA GLU A 239 -16.62 -7.89 1.66
C GLU A 239 -15.79 -6.77 2.29
#